data_AF-A0A3D8T5S2-F1
#
_entry.id   AF-A0A3D8T5S2-F1
#
_cell.length_a   1.000
_cell.length_b   1.000
_cell.length_c   1.000
_cell.angle_alpha   90.00
_cell.angle_beta   90.00
_cell.angle_gamma   90.00
#
_symmetry.space_group_name_H-M   'P 1'
#
loop_
_entity.id
_entity.type
_entity.pdbx_description
1 polymer ?
#
loop_
_entity_poly.entity_id
_entity_poly.type
_entity_poly.pdbx_seq_one_letter_code
_entity_poly.pdbx_strand_id
1 'polypeptide(L)'
;MGAGQSHEDAAHASPEELSLRLAERFATKCFTPLELAHFEDNFYTRAIDQGGLKYWNEKTLSDFLSIPDHSDTQCPLDAGPVIFRMVSYLGAFPFQNSLAPSVLTFDAMIKVAVLLTERYGKVLRRSQKNRIRLLFGSLADVARKEVEKPAASEENGEDAPISSHARGFDIDAPANDDYDEDDRDDLALAALESLDAIEVFKHDSRIDRRVYEARVSLSTFRRLLMLLLVIAPLKPLEDVSIYTSDLNKERMRFVREEADSIIAAFNQEASGGISYKTFAETITTSFPYLFDPLTPLFEHLLFSKNLDFSQHRASEATESDPAPQPVKASPISITLPGGFESTILNPSMISHLSFFLPSTSVKQNILHGNTRLHPVFSTAAHGSSLTSFSHNVLTWKSGTLFLLYGQETDTGDMLTIGAYLPQPWKSPNSSHSTSEFSTSVLPSLFQLSPRHILLQGNPSSPIMGKPNTPTAYFSNHHGLAIGCQIPPSSRTQKLPPTPLGAGSLIVDSSLESATFHVLPYGRDGVFLPPGTEPASLKPKTTIDIYTLEVWGLVPNPEGASSLTKSAVELQKASWAFEAREAERRRHVNVSAGAGDSALEQARWLLETAGVIGDSSGSGRTGGST
;
A
#
# COMPACT_ATOMS: atom_id res chain seq x y z
N MET A 1 -13.10 38.32 -45.25
CA MET A 1 -14.15 37.62 -44.47
C MET A 1 -13.47 36.58 -43.59
N GLY A 2 -13.75 36.61 -42.29
CA GLY A 2 -13.61 35.45 -41.40
C GLY A 2 -12.28 35.27 -40.67
N ALA A 3 -11.95 36.16 -39.72
CA ALA A 3 -11.08 35.82 -38.59
C ALA A 3 -11.31 36.84 -37.46
N GLY A 4 -11.61 36.36 -36.24
CA GLY A 4 -11.57 37.17 -35.02
C GLY A 4 -12.92 37.39 -34.33
N GLN A 5 -13.55 36.33 -33.83
CA GLN A 5 -14.58 36.43 -32.77
C GLN A 5 -14.52 35.16 -31.91
N SER A 6 -13.60 35.13 -30.95
CA SER A 6 -13.63 34.14 -29.86
C SER A 6 -12.66 34.45 -28.70
N HIS A 7 -12.00 35.61 -28.68
CA HIS A 7 -11.03 35.95 -27.63
C HIS A 7 -11.57 36.92 -26.56
N GLU A 8 -12.71 37.58 -26.78
CA GLU A 8 -13.24 38.60 -25.84
C GLU A 8 -14.27 38.07 -24.82
N ASP A 9 -14.94 36.93 -25.08
CA ASP A 9 -16.00 36.43 -24.18
C ASP A 9 -15.48 35.70 -22.93
N ALA A 10 -14.25 35.16 -22.95
CA ALA A 10 -13.70 34.41 -21.82
C ALA A 10 -13.18 35.30 -20.67
N ALA A 11 -12.77 36.53 -20.98
CA ALA A 11 -12.19 37.48 -20.00
C ALA A 11 -13.23 38.11 -19.05
N HIS A 12 -14.53 37.92 -19.31
CA HIS A 12 -15.63 38.54 -18.55
C HIS A 12 -16.56 37.55 -17.83
N ALA A 13 -16.32 36.24 -17.92
CA ALA A 13 -17.16 35.24 -17.25
C ALA A 13 -16.92 35.22 -15.73
N SER A 14 -17.99 35.14 -14.95
CA SER A 14 -17.87 35.05 -13.48
C SER A 14 -17.31 33.69 -13.05
N PRO A 15 -16.68 33.58 -11.86
CA PRO A 15 -16.19 32.30 -11.33
C PRO A 15 -17.27 31.22 -11.27
N GLU A 16 -18.51 31.59 -10.96
CA GLU A 16 -19.66 30.69 -10.93
C GLU A 16 -20.02 30.18 -12.33
N GLU A 17 -20.03 31.05 -13.34
CA GLU A 17 -20.31 30.67 -14.73
C GLU A 17 -19.23 29.74 -15.28
N LEU A 18 -17.96 30.03 -15.00
CA LEU A 18 -16.83 29.17 -15.38
C LEU A 18 -16.89 27.80 -14.68
N SER A 19 -17.28 27.80 -13.40
CA SER A 19 -17.50 26.59 -12.59
C SER A 19 -18.62 25.71 -13.18
N LEU A 20 -19.72 26.31 -13.65
CA LEU A 20 -20.81 25.63 -14.33
C LEU A 20 -20.39 25.06 -15.69
N ARG A 21 -19.74 25.87 -16.53
CA ARG A 21 -19.22 25.44 -17.84
C ARG A 21 -18.26 24.25 -17.70
N LEU A 22 -17.47 24.21 -16.62
CA LEU A 22 -16.60 23.06 -16.35
C LEU A 22 -17.39 21.80 -16.00
N ALA A 23 -18.43 21.94 -15.16
CA ALA A 23 -19.31 20.81 -14.83
C ALA A 23 -19.99 20.23 -16.08
N GLU A 24 -20.48 21.07 -16.99
CA GLU A 24 -21.05 20.64 -18.28
C GLU A 24 -20.03 19.90 -19.16
N ARG A 25 -18.78 20.39 -19.22
CA ARG A 25 -17.70 19.71 -19.94
C ARG A 25 -17.35 18.35 -19.33
N PHE A 26 -17.33 18.26 -18.00
CA PHE A 26 -17.16 17.00 -17.31
C PHE A 26 -18.33 16.04 -17.57
N ALA A 27 -19.57 16.51 -17.48
CA ALA A 27 -20.77 15.73 -17.79
C ALA A 27 -20.69 15.07 -19.17
N THR A 28 -20.32 15.86 -20.19
CA THR A 28 -20.30 15.42 -21.60
C THR A 28 -19.08 14.59 -22.00
N LYS A 29 -17.92 14.76 -21.35
CA LYS A 29 -16.67 14.09 -21.74
C LYS A 29 -16.27 12.95 -20.81
N CYS A 30 -16.61 13.03 -19.52
CA CYS A 30 -16.16 12.06 -18.51
C CYS A 30 -17.11 10.87 -18.36
N PHE A 31 -18.40 11.05 -18.65
CA PHE A 31 -19.44 10.04 -18.49
C PHE A 31 -20.02 9.58 -19.83
N THR A 32 -20.52 8.36 -19.85
CA THR A 32 -21.44 7.87 -20.88
C THR A 32 -22.86 8.41 -20.64
N PRO A 33 -23.71 8.51 -21.66
CA PRO A 33 -25.10 8.94 -21.47
C PRO A 33 -25.88 8.09 -20.47
N LEU A 34 -25.57 6.79 -20.40
CA LEU A 34 -26.21 5.87 -19.46
C LEU A 34 -25.78 6.17 -18.02
N GLU A 35 -24.47 6.31 -17.76
CA GLU A 35 -23.97 6.69 -16.42
C GLU A 35 -24.56 8.02 -15.95
N LEU A 36 -24.71 8.99 -16.85
CA LEU A 36 -25.29 10.30 -16.51
C LEU A 36 -26.77 10.16 -16.12
N ALA A 37 -27.56 9.36 -16.83
CA ALA A 37 -28.95 9.10 -16.47
C ALA A 37 -29.09 8.40 -15.10
N HIS A 38 -28.23 7.41 -14.80
CA HIS A 38 -28.18 6.79 -13.48
C HIS A 38 -27.79 7.78 -12.38
N PHE A 39 -26.85 8.69 -12.68
CA PHE A 39 -26.43 9.71 -11.74
C PHE A 39 -27.55 10.72 -11.47
N GLU A 40 -28.23 11.22 -12.51
CA GLU A 40 -29.40 12.08 -12.36
C GLU A 40 -30.48 11.42 -11.49
N ASP A 41 -30.81 10.16 -11.76
CA ASP A 41 -31.81 9.43 -10.98
C ASP A 41 -31.39 9.30 -9.50
N ASN A 42 -30.14 8.88 -9.24
CA ASN A 42 -29.62 8.77 -7.89
C ASN A 42 -29.67 10.10 -7.14
N PHE A 43 -29.28 11.20 -7.81
CA PHE A 43 -29.25 12.54 -7.26
C PHE A 43 -30.65 13.06 -6.96
N TYR A 44 -31.51 13.14 -7.97
CA TYR A 44 -32.82 13.79 -7.86
C TYR A 44 -33.82 12.99 -7.01
N THR A 45 -33.69 11.67 -6.93
CA THR A 45 -34.55 10.85 -6.04
C THR A 45 -34.32 11.17 -4.56
N ARG A 46 -33.12 11.65 -4.19
CA ARG A 46 -32.72 11.93 -2.79
C ARG A 46 -32.51 13.40 -2.49
N ALA A 47 -32.53 14.25 -3.51
CA ALA A 47 -32.29 15.68 -3.36
C ALA A 47 -33.38 16.36 -2.54
N ILE A 48 -32.96 17.25 -1.66
CA ILE A 48 -33.83 18.14 -0.92
C ILE A 48 -34.10 19.34 -1.82
N ASP A 49 -35.37 19.72 -1.97
CA ASP A 49 -35.78 20.93 -2.69
C ASP A 49 -36.05 22.06 -1.69
N GLN A 50 -35.27 23.13 -1.79
CA GLN A 50 -35.54 24.38 -1.06
C GLN A 50 -35.51 25.55 -2.03
N GLY A 51 -36.67 26.18 -2.24
CA GLY A 51 -36.76 27.37 -3.09
C GLY A 51 -36.42 27.12 -4.56
N GLY A 52 -36.62 25.90 -5.08
CA GLY A 52 -36.26 25.52 -6.45
C GLY A 52 -34.80 25.09 -6.60
N LEU A 53 -33.99 25.15 -5.54
CA LEU A 53 -32.64 24.61 -5.51
C LEU A 53 -32.68 23.17 -4.97
N LYS A 54 -32.21 22.23 -5.79
CA LYS A 54 -32.07 20.81 -5.40
C LYS A 54 -30.64 20.51 -5.00
N TYR A 55 -30.44 19.99 -3.80
CA TYR A 55 -29.11 19.70 -3.26
C TYR A 55 -29.10 18.53 -2.27
N TRP A 56 -27.92 18.03 -1.95
CA TRP A 56 -27.70 17.04 -0.90
C TRP A 56 -27.12 17.69 0.37
N ASN A 57 -27.67 17.34 1.54
CA ASN A 57 -27.06 17.69 2.82
C ASN A 57 -26.17 16.53 3.33
N GLU A 58 -25.50 16.73 4.46
CA GLU A 58 -24.62 15.74 5.08
C GLU A 58 -25.31 14.39 5.30
N LYS A 59 -26.50 14.42 5.90
CA LYS A 59 -27.28 13.21 6.16
C LYS A 59 -27.60 12.44 4.87
N THR A 60 -28.09 13.12 3.85
CA THR A 60 -28.40 12.51 2.55
C THR A 60 -27.16 11.85 1.92
N LEU A 61 -26.00 12.51 2.01
CA LEU A 61 -24.74 11.98 1.48
C LEU A 61 -24.26 10.75 2.27
N SER A 62 -24.25 10.84 3.60
CA SER A 62 -23.87 9.72 4.47
C SER A 62 -24.79 8.52 4.31
N ASP A 63 -26.10 8.75 4.25
CA ASP A 63 -27.11 7.71 4.01
C ASP A 63 -26.92 7.06 2.63
N PHE A 64 -26.63 7.86 1.60
CA PHE A 64 -26.35 7.33 0.25
C PHE A 64 -25.09 6.46 0.21
N LEU A 65 -24.02 6.91 0.87
CA LEU A 65 -22.74 6.19 0.92
C LEU A 65 -22.73 5.06 1.97
N SER A 66 -23.83 4.87 2.71
CA SER A 66 -23.94 3.88 3.79
C SER A 66 -22.83 4.00 4.85
N ILE A 67 -22.42 5.23 5.15
CA ILE A 67 -21.43 5.53 6.19
C ILE A 67 -22.16 5.54 7.54
N PRO A 68 -21.77 4.69 8.51
CA PRO A 68 -22.40 4.66 9.81
C PRO A 68 -21.94 5.86 10.65
N ASP A 69 -22.77 6.90 10.66
CA ASP A 69 -22.61 8.10 11.48
C ASP A 69 -23.69 8.13 12.58
N HIS A 70 -23.36 8.66 13.76
CA HIS A 70 -24.30 8.94 14.86
C HIS A 70 -24.98 7.76 15.60
N SER A 71 -24.37 6.58 15.72
CA SER A 71 -24.90 5.57 16.67
C SER A 71 -24.49 5.88 18.11
N ASP A 72 -25.47 6.16 18.97
CA ASP A 72 -25.33 6.21 20.42
C ASP A 72 -24.89 4.84 20.95
N THR A 73 -23.58 4.68 21.17
CA THR A 73 -22.94 4.21 22.42
C THR A 73 -21.66 3.39 22.24
N GLN A 74 -21.30 2.85 21.07
CA GLN A 74 -20.09 2.00 20.97
C GLN A 74 -19.31 2.16 19.64
N CYS A 75 -18.86 3.40 19.36
CA CYS A 75 -17.80 3.76 18.41
C CYS A 75 -18.12 3.68 16.88
N PRO A 76 -18.90 4.63 16.33
CA PRO A 76 -19.04 4.79 14.87
C PRO A 76 -17.76 5.36 14.22
N LEU A 77 -17.62 5.15 12.90
CA LEU A 77 -16.52 5.71 12.09
C LEU A 77 -16.49 7.25 12.13
N ASP A 78 -17.67 7.87 12.26
CA ASP A 78 -17.88 9.33 12.34
C ASP A 78 -17.16 10.09 11.21
N ALA A 79 -17.22 9.50 10.02
CA ALA A 79 -16.52 9.97 8.82
C ALA A 79 -17.43 10.82 7.93
N GLY A 80 -18.75 10.76 8.10
CA GLY A 80 -19.73 11.57 7.36
C GLY A 80 -19.42 13.07 7.33
N PRO A 81 -19.19 13.72 8.49
CA PRO A 81 -18.85 15.14 8.52
C PRO A 81 -17.58 15.46 7.71
N VAL A 82 -16.59 14.56 7.75
CA VAL A 82 -15.32 14.72 7.03
C VAL A 82 -15.52 14.56 5.53
N ILE A 83 -16.27 13.54 5.11
CA ILE A 83 -16.60 13.29 3.70
C ILE A 83 -17.47 14.42 3.14
N PHE A 84 -18.47 14.90 3.88
CA PHE A 84 -19.32 16.00 3.45
C PHE A 84 -18.53 17.30 3.27
N ARG A 85 -17.63 17.63 4.21
CA ARG A 85 -16.71 18.76 4.06
C ARG A 85 -15.81 18.59 2.84
N MET A 86 -15.21 17.42 2.67
CA MET A 86 -14.36 17.11 1.53
C MET A 86 -15.10 17.34 0.22
N VAL A 87 -16.28 16.73 0.07
CA VAL A 87 -17.12 16.83 -1.13
C VAL A 87 -17.60 18.26 -1.38
N SER A 88 -17.94 19.03 -0.33
CA SER A 88 -18.32 20.44 -0.44
C SER A 88 -17.16 21.33 -0.91
N TYR A 89 -15.94 21.03 -0.49
CA TYR A 89 -14.73 21.70 -0.97
C TYR A 89 -14.42 21.33 -2.44
N LEU A 90 -14.51 20.05 -2.78
CA LEU A 90 -14.30 19.56 -4.15
C LEU A 90 -15.36 20.08 -5.13
N GLY A 91 -16.61 20.27 -4.67
CA GLY A 91 -17.70 20.88 -5.43
C GLY A 91 -17.42 22.33 -5.83
N ALA A 92 -16.47 23.02 -5.17
CA ALA A 92 -16.03 24.37 -5.54
C ALA A 92 -14.93 24.40 -6.62
N PHE A 93 -14.38 23.25 -7.04
CA PHE A 93 -13.33 23.17 -8.07
C PHE A 93 -13.77 23.90 -9.36
N PRO A 94 -12.90 24.71 -10.00
CA PRO A 94 -11.48 24.98 -9.69
C PRO A 94 -11.24 26.25 -8.84
N PHE A 95 -12.27 26.82 -8.21
CA PHE A 95 -12.23 28.10 -7.47
C PHE A 95 -12.48 27.89 -5.97
N GLN A 96 -11.67 27.06 -5.31
CA GLN A 96 -11.89 26.67 -3.92
C GLN A 96 -11.64 27.82 -2.94
N ASN A 97 -10.89 28.84 -3.33
CA ASN A 97 -10.61 30.00 -2.48
C ASN A 97 -11.81 30.95 -2.35
N SER A 98 -12.63 31.06 -3.39
CA SER A 98 -13.78 31.96 -3.44
C SER A 98 -15.12 31.24 -3.28
N LEU A 99 -15.26 30.01 -3.80
CA LEU A 99 -16.55 29.30 -3.87
C LEU A 99 -16.69 28.17 -2.84
N ALA A 100 -15.65 27.84 -2.06
CA ALA A 100 -15.78 26.80 -1.01
C ALA A 100 -16.26 27.40 0.32
N PRO A 101 -17.11 26.68 1.09
CA PRO A 101 -17.73 25.40 0.75
C PRO A 101 -18.88 25.56 -0.25
N SER A 102 -18.97 24.65 -1.23
CA SER A 102 -20.04 24.66 -2.23
C SER A 102 -21.27 23.88 -1.75
N VAL A 103 -22.46 24.35 -2.11
CA VAL A 103 -23.71 23.58 -1.96
C VAL A 103 -23.67 22.41 -2.94
N LEU A 104 -24.02 21.21 -2.48
CA LEU A 104 -23.97 19.98 -3.28
C LEU A 104 -25.15 19.88 -4.26
N THR A 105 -25.20 20.79 -5.23
CA THR A 105 -26.08 20.70 -6.40
C THR A 105 -25.60 19.61 -7.36
N PHE A 106 -26.40 19.29 -8.38
CA PHE A 106 -26.03 18.29 -9.38
C PHE A 106 -24.70 18.62 -10.07
N ASP A 107 -24.48 19.89 -10.45
CA ASP A 107 -23.24 20.34 -11.09
C ASP A 107 -22.02 20.20 -10.17
N ALA A 108 -22.18 20.51 -8.87
CA ALA A 108 -21.14 20.30 -7.88
C ALA A 108 -20.82 18.80 -7.73
N MET A 109 -21.86 17.95 -7.69
CA MET A 109 -21.71 16.50 -7.59
C MET A 109 -21.05 15.88 -8.84
N ILE A 110 -21.29 16.41 -10.04
CA ILE A 110 -20.56 16.01 -11.26
C ILE A 110 -19.07 16.22 -11.09
N LYS A 111 -18.65 17.41 -10.61
CA LYS A 111 -17.23 17.71 -10.38
C LYS A 111 -16.63 16.77 -9.33
N VAL A 112 -17.33 16.55 -8.22
CA VAL A 112 -16.92 15.61 -7.16
C VAL A 112 -16.71 14.21 -7.72
N ALA A 113 -17.68 13.67 -8.45
CA ALA A 113 -17.60 12.33 -9.01
C ALA A 113 -16.41 12.20 -9.96
N VAL A 114 -16.17 13.18 -10.84
CA VAL A 114 -15.01 13.17 -11.76
C VAL A 114 -13.68 13.23 -11.02
N LEU A 115 -13.57 14.05 -9.97
CA LEU A 115 -12.33 14.24 -9.19
C LEU A 115 -12.01 13.02 -8.32
N LEU A 116 -13.02 12.42 -7.68
CA LEU A 116 -12.84 11.28 -6.77
C LEU A 116 -12.69 9.96 -7.52
N THR A 117 -13.29 9.81 -8.71
CA THR A 117 -13.09 8.64 -9.59
C THR A 117 -11.94 8.78 -10.58
N GLU A 118 -11.17 9.87 -10.49
CA GLU A 118 -10.01 10.15 -11.34
C GLU A 118 -10.29 10.21 -12.86
N ARG A 119 -11.52 10.53 -13.25
CA ARG A 119 -11.95 10.58 -14.67
C ARG A 119 -11.61 11.90 -15.38
N TYR A 120 -10.99 12.85 -14.68
CA TYR A 120 -10.68 14.19 -15.19
C TYR A 120 -9.68 14.22 -16.35
N GLY A 121 -8.87 13.17 -16.55
CA GLY A 121 -7.84 13.11 -17.59
C GLY A 121 -8.36 13.24 -19.03
N LYS A 122 -9.67 13.01 -19.26
CA LYS A 122 -10.31 13.24 -20.58
C LYS A 122 -10.46 14.72 -20.93
N VAL A 123 -10.53 15.59 -19.92
CA VAL A 123 -10.72 17.05 -20.08
C VAL A 123 -9.45 17.81 -19.72
N LEU A 124 -8.73 17.40 -18.68
CA LEU A 124 -7.55 18.08 -18.15
C LEU A 124 -6.27 17.44 -18.69
N ARG A 125 -5.74 17.98 -19.80
CA ARG A 125 -4.60 17.39 -20.54
C ARG A 125 -3.23 17.52 -19.85
N ARG A 126 -3.02 18.54 -19.01
CA ARG A 126 -1.74 18.81 -18.31
C ARG A 126 -1.57 18.11 -16.96
N SER A 127 -2.60 17.45 -16.44
CA SER A 127 -2.53 16.83 -15.13
C SER A 127 -1.74 15.52 -15.15
N GLN A 128 -0.48 15.56 -14.71
CA GLN A 128 0.12 14.37 -14.12
C GLN A 128 -0.54 14.14 -12.75
N LYS A 129 -1.69 13.45 -12.73
CA LYS A 129 -2.32 12.70 -11.62
C LYS A 129 -2.42 13.28 -10.20
N ASN A 130 -1.85 14.45 -9.92
CA ASN A 130 -1.55 14.80 -8.55
C ASN A 130 -2.67 15.63 -7.93
N ARG A 131 -3.75 14.94 -7.57
CA ARG A 131 -4.85 15.51 -6.77
C ARG A 131 -4.50 15.70 -5.30
N ILE A 132 -3.26 15.42 -4.86
CA ILE A 132 -2.87 15.46 -3.45
C ILE A 132 -3.12 16.85 -2.85
N ARG A 133 -2.83 17.93 -3.59
CA ARG A 133 -3.08 19.30 -3.10
C ARG A 133 -4.56 19.59 -2.91
N LEU A 134 -5.38 19.13 -3.83
CA LEU A 134 -6.83 19.26 -3.77
C LEU A 134 -7.40 18.46 -2.59
N LEU A 135 -6.93 17.23 -2.39
CA LEU A 135 -7.30 16.40 -1.24
C LEU A 135 -6.82 17.02 0.08
N PHE A 136 -5.61 17.55 0.13
CA PHE A 136 -5.10 18.28 1.28
C PHE A 136 -6.01 19.46 1.64
N GLY A 137 -6.32 20.33 0.66
CA GLY A 137 -7.19 21.49 0.86
C GLY A 137 -8.59 21.09 1.36
N SER A 138 -9.11 19.96 0.90
CA SER A 138 -10.42 19.44 1.32
C SER A 138 -10.45 18.96 2.78
N LEU A 139 -9.30 18.64 3.36
CA LEU A 139 -9.14 18.15 4.74
C LEU A 139 -8.56 19.20 5.68
N ALA A 140 -7.96 20.26 5.15
CA ALA A 140 -7.21 21.22 5.94
C ALA A 140 -8.12 22.24 6.63
N ASP A 141 -7.83 22.48 7.90
CA ASP A 141 -8.31 23.61 8.70
C ASP A 141 -7.44 24.83 8.41
N VAL A 142 -8.06 25.96 8.08
CA VAL A 142 -7.34 27.22 7.83
C VAL A 142 -7.24 27.98 9.15
N ALA A 143 -6.03 28.01 9.72
CA ALA A 143 -5.73 28.78 10.93
C ALA A 143 -4.92 30.04 10.60
N ARG A 144 -5.07 31.08 11.43
CA ARG A 144 -4.16 32.25 11.37
C ARG A 144 -2.78 31.82 11.85
N LYS A 145 -1.74 32.20 11.12
CA LYS A 145 -0.36 31.95 11.51
C LYS A 145 -0.07 32.73 12.80
N GLU A 146 0.26 32.03 13.89
CA GLU A 146 0.76 32.69 15.09
C GLU A 146 2.15 33.24 14.75
N VAL A 147 2.25 34.56 14.61
CA VAL A 147 3.54 35.23 14.48
C VAL A 147 4.23 35.11 15.84
N GLU A 148 5.30 34.32 15.92
CA GLU A 148 6.21 34.38 17.06
C GLU A 148 6.66 35.83 17.21
N LYS A 149 6.17 36.51 18.26
CA LYS A 149 6.70 37.81 18.64
C LYS A 149 8.17 37.59 18.98
N PRO A 150 9.12 38.33 18.37
CA PRO A 150 10.50 38.28 18.84
C PRO A 150 10.47 38.64 20.33
N ALA A 151 11.14 37.82 21.14
CA ALA A 151 11.22 37.99 22.58
C ALA A 151 11.59 39.46 22.88
N ALA A 152 10.69 40.16 23.57
CA ALA A 152 10.96 41.50 24.04
C ALA A 152 12.13 41.42 25.02
N SER A 153 13.31 41.85 24.58
CA SER A 153 14.40 42.19 25.47
C SER A 153 13.91 43.28 26.42
N GLU A 154 13.97 43.00 27.71
CA GLU A 154 13.66 43.93 28.79
C GLU A 154 14.50 45.21 28.63
N GLU A 155 13.83 46.33 28.29
CA GLU A 155 14.42 47.66 28.39
C GLU A 155 14.27 48.16 29.83
N ASN A 156 15.38 48.19 30.56
CA ASN A 156 15.57 49.00 31.75
C ASN A 156 16.55 50.15 31.42
N GLY A 157 16.09 51.39 31.60
CA GLY A 157 16.90 52.51 32.13
C GLY A 157 17.75 53.38 31.17
N GLU A 158 17.18 54.53 30.79
CA GLU A 158 17.71 55.92 30.82
C GLU A 158 19.02 56.36 30.08
N ASP A 159 18.80 57.40 29.24
CA ASP A 159 19.62 58.60 28.89
C ASP A 159 20.89 58.59 27.97
N ALA A 160 20.63 59.02 26.72
CA ALA A 160 21.36 59.97 25.83
C ALA A 160 22.72 59.60 25.15
N PRO A 161 23.15 60.26 24.04
CA PRO A 161 22.42 60.97 22.97
C PRO A 161 22.74 60.44 21.54
N ILE A 162 22.02 61.00 20.56
CA ILE A 162 22.10 60.72 19.11
C ILE A 162 23.53 60.85 18.56
N SER A 163 24.04 59.75 17.99
CA SER A 163 25.26 59.71 17.17
C SER A 163 24.95 59.05 15.82
N SER A 164 24.98 59.87 14.78
CA SER A 164 24.92 59.48 13.38
C SER A 164 26.12 58.63 12.97
N HIS A 165 25.93 57.33 12.80
CA HIS A 165 26.79 56.52 11.94
C HIS A 165 25.94 55.46 11.23
N ALA A 166 25.96 55.55 9.90
CA ALA A 166 25.41 54.55 8.99
C ALA A 166 25.98 53.17 9.34
N ARG A 167 25.11 52.24 9.72
CA ARG A 167 25.47 50.82 9.80
C ARG A 167 25.52 50.29 8.36
N GLY A 168 26.73 49.89 7.98
CA GLY A 168 27.06 49.36 6.68
C GLY A 168 26.27 48.09 6.36
N PHE A 169 26.20 47.82 5.06
CA PHE A 169 25.74 46.60 4.46
C PHE A 169 26.38 45.37 5.12
N ASP A 170 25.60 44.61 5.89
CA ASP A 170 25.86 43.20 6.15
C ASP A 170 25.38 42.42 4.92
N ILE A 171 26.27 42.30 3.94
CA ILE A 171 26.19 41.32 2.85
C ILE A 171 26.70 39.98 3.44
N ASP A 172 26.03 38.88 3.08
CA ASP A 172 26.25 37.50 3.53
C ASP A 172 25.62 37.10 4.88
N ALA A 173 24.30 37.10 4.92
CA ALA A 173 23.58 35.93 5.40
C ALA A 173 22.78 35.39 4.21
N PRO A 174 22.89 34.10 3.83
CA PRO A 174 21.98 33.54 2.84
C PRO A 174 20.58 33.68 3.42
N ALA A 175 19.79 34.59 2.83
CA ALA A 175 18.36 34.56 2.96
C ALA A 175 17.97 33.13 2.56
N ASN A 176 17.45 32.37 3.51
CA ASN A 176 16.80 31.10 3.24
C ASN A 176 15.42 31.38 2.58
N ASP A 177 15.47 32.22 1.55
CA ASP A 177 14.40 32.56 0.62
C ASP A 177 14.64 31.71 -0.64
N ASP A 178 14.66 30.40 -0.45
CA ASP A 178 14.48 29.40 -1.50
C ASP A 178 13.28 28.55 -1.07
N TYR A 179 12.11 29.18 -1.04
CA TYR A 179 10.84 28.45 -1.05
C TYR A 179 10.25 28.60 -2.44
N ASP A 180 10.72 27.72 -3.32
CA ASP A 180 10.04 27.17 -4.51
C ASP A 180 8.76 27.93 -4.92
N GLU A 181 8.94 28.96 -5.75
CA GLU A 181 7.85 29.65 -6.47
C GLU A 181 7.15 28.77 -7.53
N ASP A 182 7.52 27.48 -7.64
CA ASP A 182 7.12 26.60 -8.74
C ASP A 182 6.01 25.59 -8.43
N ASP A 183 5.60 25.41 -7.17
CA ASP A 183 4.46 24.51 -6.86
C ASP A 183 3.13 25.25 -7.01
N ARG A 184 2.66 25.40 -8.25
CA ARG A 184 1.30 25.87 -8.55
C ARG A 184 0.30 24.72 -8.41
N ASP A 185 -0.99 25.02 -8.24
CA ASP A 185 -2.04 24.00 -8.28
C ASP A 185 -2.24 23.55 -9.73
N ASP A 186 -1.39 22.64 -10.20
CA ASP A 186 -1.36 22.18 -11.59
C ASP A 186 -2.71 21.64 -12.08
N LEU A 187 -3.52 21.07 -11.19
CA LEU A 187 -4.84 20.54 -11.52
C LEU A 187 -5.85 21.67 -11.72
N ALA A 188 -5.89 22.65 -10.83
CA ALA A 188 -6.74 23.83 -10.98
C ALA A 188 -6.31 24.66 -12.21
N LEU A 189 -5.01 24.82 -12.43
CA LEU A 189 -4.46 25.47 -13.62
C LEU A 189 -4.86 24.77 -14.91
N ALA A 190 -4.78 23.43 -14.95
CA ALA A 190 -5.21 22.66 -16.12
C ALA A 190 -6.72 22.83 -16.39
N ALA A 191 -7.54 22.98 -15.35
CA ALA A 191 -8.96 23.26 -15.51
C ALA A 191 -9.22 24.65 -16.11
N LEU A 192 -8.51 25.66 -15.62
CA LEU A 192 -8.63 27.02 -16.12
C LEU A 192 -8.06 27.19 -17.52
N GLU A 193 -6.98 26.48 -17.86
CA GLU A 193 -6.50 26.37 -19.24
C GLU A 193 -7.54 25.72 -20.14
N SER A 194 -8.24 24.68 -19.67
CA SER A 194 -9.31 24.08 -20.47
C SER A 194 -10.42 25.09 -20.76
N LEU A 195 -10.74 25.98 -19.82
CA LEU A 195 -11.77 27.01 -19.94
C LEU A 195 -11.29 28.28 -20.64
N ASP A 196 -10.01 28.37 -21.02
CA ASP A 196 -9.37 29.59 -21.54
C ASP A 196 -9.50 30.79 -20.57
N ALA A 197 -9.41 30.52 -19.26
CA ALA A 197 -9.71 31.47 -18.18
C ALA A 197 -8.55 31.65 -17.20
N ILE A 198 -7.31 31.45 -17.64
CA ILE A 198 -6.10 31.52 -16.78
C ILE A 198 -5.94 32.90 -16.11
N GLU A 199 -6.43 33.98 -16.73
CA GLU A 199 -6.32 35.34 -16.17
C GLU A 199 -7.22 35.57 -14.94
N VAL A 200 -8.35 34.87 -14.85
CA VAL A 200 -9.26 34.91 -13.70
C VAL A 200 -8.60 34.31 -12.46
N PHE A 201 -7.73 33.30 -12.65
CA PHE A 201 -6.97 32.65 -11.56
C PHE A 201 -6.06 33.60 -10.78
N LYS A 202 -5.42 34.55 -11.49
CA LYS A 202 -4.46 35.50 -10.87
C LYS A 202 -5.13 36.44 -9.86
N HIS A 203 -6.45 36.56 -9.93
CA HIS A 203 -7.25 37.36 -9.01
C HIS A 203 -7.73 36.53 -7.80
N ASP A 204 -8.05 35.25 -8.00
CA ASP A 204 -8.51 34.31 -6.95
C ASP A 204 -7.37 33.76 -6.07
N SER A 205 -6.11 33.81 -6.54
CA SER A 205 -4.93 33.35 -5.79
C SER A 205 -4.38 34.36 -4.78
N ARG A 206 -5.02 35.52 -4.58
CA ARG A 206 -4.55 36.63 -3.73
C ARG A 206 -4.85 36.45 -2.23
N ILE A 207 -5.06 35.22 -1.75
CA ILE A 207 -5.06 34.98 -0.30
C ILE A 207 -3.61 35.10 0.17
N ASP A 208 -3.35 36.03 1.09
CA ASP A 208 -2.05 36.24 1.72
C ASP A 208 -1.61 34.96 2.45
N ARG A 209 -0.91 34.06 1.74
CA ARG A 209 -0.23 32.86 2.29
C ARG A 209 0.72 33.18 3.44
N ARG A 210 1.08 34.46 3.61
CA ARG A 210 1.90 34.97 4.71
C ARG A 210 1.13 35.04 6.05
N VAL A 211 -0.20 35.08 6.02
CA VAL A 211 -1.06 35.31 7.21
C VAL A 211 -1.82 34.05 7.64
N TYR A 212 -2.08 33.12 6.71
CA TYR A 212 -2.87 31.92 6.97
C TYR A 212 -2.10 30.65 6.60
N GLU A 213 -2.18 29.66 7.47
CA GLU A 213 -1.58 28.35 7.25
C GLU A 213 -2.67 27.28 7.31
N ALA A 214 -2.76 26.47 6.26
CA ALA A 214 -3.69 25.36 6.17
C ALA A 214 -3.01 24.11 6.73
N ARG A 215 -3.66 23.42 7.67
CA ARG A 215 -3.15 22.18 8.26
C ARG A 215 -4.26 21.15 8.42
N VAL A 216 -3.96 19.88 8.22
CA VAL A 216 -4.91 18.81 8.49
C VAL A 216 -4.83 18.41 9.95
N SER A 217 -5.95 18.48 10.68
CA SER A 217 -6.04 18.02 12.05
C SER A 217 -5.99 16.48 12.13
N LEU A 218 -5.30 15.96 13.15
CA LEU A 218 -5.14 14.51 13.33
C LEU A 218 -6.47 13.79 13.56
N SER A 219 -7.43 14.46 14.22
CA SER A 219 -8.78 13.93 14.44
C SER A 219 -9.54 13.76 13.13
N THR A 220 -9.51 14.77 12.25
CA THR A 220 -10.14 14.75 10.93
C THR A 220 -9.52 13.65 10.06
N PHE A 221 -8.19 13.60 10.01
CA PHE A 221 -7.48 12.61 9.21
C PHE A 221 -7.72 11.18 9.71
N ARG A 222 -7.75 10.98 11.03
CA ARG A 222 -8.08 9.68 11.65
C ARG A 222 -9.45 9.18 11.24
N ARG A 223 -10.50 10.01 11.31
CA ARG A 223 -11.86 9.61 10.92
C ARG A 223 -11.91 9.15 9.46
N LEU A 224 -11.23 9.88 8.58
CA LEU A 224 -11.09 9.49 7.18
C LEU A 224 -10.32 8.16 7.03
N LEU A 225 -9.16 8.02 7.68
CA LEU A 225 -8.36 6.80 7.61
C LEU A 225 -9.12 5.57 8.10
N MET A 226 -9.87 5.71 9.19
CA MET A 226 -10.69 4.62 9.70
C MET A 226 -11.74 4.18 8.68
N LEU A 227 -12.38 5.13 7.98
CA LEU A 227 -13.30 4.79 6.88
C LEU A 227 -12.54 4.08 5.76
N LEU A 228 -11.45 4.66 5.27
CA LEU A 228 -10.65 4.10 4.19
C LEU A 228 -10.15 2.69 4.50
N LEU A 229 -9.75 2.40 5.74
CA LEU A 229 -9.35 1.06 6.18
C LEU A 229 -10.52 0.06 6.13
N VAL A 230 -11.72 0.48 6.50
CA VAL A 230 -12.92 -0.38 6.46
C VAL A 230 -13.35 -0.68 5.02
N ILE A 231 -13.29 0.31 4.13
CA ILE A 231 -13.74 0.19 2.74
C ILE A 231 -12.62 -0.13 1.75
N ALA A 232 -11.37 -0.30 2.17
CA ALA A 232 -10.26 -0.66 1.29
C ALA A 232 -10.54 -1.86 0.36
N PRO A 233 -11.22 -2.95 0.79
CA PRO A 233 -11.56 -4.06 -0.10
C PRO A 233 -12.75 -3.79 -1.04
N LEU A 234 -13.45 -2.65 -0.92
CA LEU A 234 -14.67 -2.34 -1.68
C LEU A 234 -14.43 -2.42 -3.18
N LYS A 235 -15.16 -3.29 -3.87
CA LYS A 235 -15.09 -3.40 -5.33
C LYS A 235 -16.06 -2.43 -6.00
N PRO A 236 -15.81 -2.06 -7.28
CA PRO A 236 -16.81 -1.35 -8.07
C PRO A 236 -18.16 -2.07 -8.01
N LEU A 237 -19.25 -1.31 -7.78
CA LEU A 237 -20.64 -1.78 -7.70
C LEU A 237 -21.02 -2.62 -6.48
N GLU A 238 -20.08 -2.97 -5.60
CA GLU A 238 -20.37 -3.80 -4.43
C GLU A 238 -21.01 -2.98 -3.30
N ASP A 239 -22.02 -3.51 -2.61
CA ASP A 239 -22.72 -2.73 -1.59
C ASP A 239 -21.82 -2.40 -0.39
N VAL A 240 -21.64 -1.10 -0.11
CA VAL A 240 -20.77 -0.61 0.99
C VAL A 240 -21.19 -1.16 2.35
N SER A 241 -22.49 -1.43 2.54
CA SER A 241 -23.03 -1.97 3.79
C SER A 241 -22.43 -3.33 4.18
N ILE A 242 -21.92 -4.10 3.23
CA ILE A 242 -21.22 -5.37 3.48
C ILE A 242 -20.01 -5.15 4.40
N TYR A 243 -19.31 -4.03 4.22
CA TYR A 243 -18.08 -3.71 4.95
C TYR A 243 -18.34 -2.96 6.26
N THR A 244 -19.42 -2.17 6.32
CA THR A 244 -19.75 -1.29 7.45
C THR A 244 -20.75 -1.89 8.45
N SER A 245 -21.41 -3.01 8.13
CA SER A 245 -22.41 -3.63 9.03
C SER A 245 -21.83 -4.37 10.25
N ASP A 246 -20.60 -4.88 10.17
CA ASP A 246 -19.94 -5.68 11.23
C ASP A 246 -18.86 -4.88 11.95
N LEU A 247 -19.19 -3.65 12.37
CA LEU A 247 -18.29 -2.77 13.13
C LEU A 247 -18.50 -2.96 14.63
N ASN A 248 -18.01 -4.07 15.16
CA ASN A 248 -17.99 -4.31 16.60
C ASN A 248 -16.81 -3.57 17.29
N LYS A 249 -16.83 -3.52 18.64
CA LYS A 249 -15.79 -2.83 19.43
C LYS A 249 -14.37 -3.31 19.14
N GLU A 250 -14.20 -4.61 18.94
CA GLU A 250 -12.89 -5.21 18.74
C GLU A 250 -12.32 -4.87 17.36
N ARG A 251 -13.12 -4.99 16.31
CA ARG A 251 -12.74 -4.56 14.96
C ARG A 251 -12.41 -3.08 14.93
N MET A 252 -13.21 -2.24 15.60
CA MET A 252 -12.95 -0.80 15.68
C MET A 252 -11.69 -0.45 16.47
N ARG A 253 -11.31 -1.25 17.47
CA ARG A 253 -10.02 -1.11 18.15
C ARG A 253 -8.87 -1.35 17.17
N PHE A 254 -8.89 -2.46 16.42
CA PHE A 254 -7.86 -2.76 15.42
C PHE A 254 -7.81 -1.71 14.31
N VAL A 255 -8.95 -1.27 13.78
CA VAL A 255 -9.01 -0.19 12.77
C VAL A 255 -8.39 1.10 13.31
N ARG A 256 -8.63 1.44 14.58
CA ARG A 256 -8.03 2.61 15.21
C ARG A 256 -6.52 2.47 15.38
N GLU A 257 -6.03 1.33 15.83
CA GLU A 257 -4.60 1.05 16.00
C GLU A 257 -3.84 1.13 14.67
N GLU A 258 -4.42 0.62 13.57
CA GLU A 258 -3.84 0.76 12.23
C GLU A 258 -3.87 2.21 11.74
N ALA A 259 -4.97 2.93 11.98
CA ALA A 259 -5.06 4.36 11.65
C ALA A 259 -4.04 5.20 12.44
N ASP A 260 -3.83 4.88 13.72
CA ASP A 260 -2.80 5.48 14.58
C ASP A 260 -1.40 5.26 14.00
N SER A 261 -1.12 4.03 13.59
CA SER A 261 0.17 3.65 13.03
C SER A 261 0.47 4.38 11.71
N ILE A 262 -0.55 4.59 10.87
CA ILE A 262 -0.46 5.41 9.66
C ILE A 262 -0.23 6.89 10.02
N ILE A 263 -1.00 7.45 10.95
CA ILE A 263 -0.86 8.86 11.38
C ILE A 263 0.54 9.12 11.93
N ALA A 264 1.09 8.19 12.70
CA ALA A 264 2.43 8.29 13.27
C ALA A 264 3.53 8.41 12.20
N ALA A 265 3.27 8.00 10.95
CA ALA A 265 4.22 8.19 9.85
C ALA A 265 4.36 9.66 9.43
N PHE A 266 3.32 10.47 9.62
CA PHE A 266 3.32 11.90 9.31
C PHE A 266 4.01 12.67 10.43
N ASN A 267 5.10 13.36 10.10
CA ASN A 267 5.80 14.20 11.07
C ASN A 267 4.89 15.37 11.49
N GLN A 268 4.64 15.47 12.80
CA GLN A 268 3.86 16.56 13.35
C GLN A 268 4.74 17.80 13.48
N GLU A 269 4.23 18.94 13.02
CA GLU A 269 4.89 20.22 13.25
C GLU A 269 4.65 20.69 14.69
N ALA A 270 5.55 21.50 15.23
CA ALA A 270 5.47 22.03 16.59
C ALA A 270 4.15 22.77 16.88
N SER A 271 3.56 23.33 15.83
CA SER A 271 2.31 24.08 15.83
C SER A 271 1.04 23.21 15.69
N GLY A 272 1.19 21.88 15.64
CA GLY A 272 0.10 20.92 15.57
C GLY A 272 -0.47 20.68 14.17
N GLY A 273 -0.87 19.44 13.91
CA GLY A 273 -1.44 19.01 12.62
C GLY A 273 -0.39 18.60 11.59
N ILE A 274 -0.86 18.36 10.36
CA ILE A 274 -0.05 17.93 9.22
C ILE A 274 -0.04 19.05 8.18
N SER A 275 1.14 19.56 7.82
CA SER A 275 1.30 20.54 6.75
C SER A 275 1.23 19.92 5.36
N TYR A 276 1.04 20.75 4.33
CA TYR A 276 0.96 20.29 2.95
C TYR A 276 2.23 19.55 2.52
N LYS A 277 3.40 20.07 2.88
CA LYS A 277 4.70 19.47 2.52
C LYS A 277 4.80 18.05 3.08
N THR A 278 4.63 17.89 4.39
CA THR A 278 4.66 16.57 5.04
C THR A 278 3.60 15.62 4.48
N PHE A 279 2.38 16.13 4.26
CA PHE A 279 1.29 15.33 3.68
C PHE A 279 1.63 14.82 2.29
N ALA A 280 2.10 15.71 1.40
CA ALA A 280 2.40 15.37 0.01
C ALA A 280 3.60 14.44 -0.13
N GLU A 281 4.68 14.70 0.62
CA GLU A 281 5.85 13.83 0.66
C GLU A 281 5.47 12.44 1.16
N THR A 282 4.83 12.35 2.33
CA THR A 282 4.49 11.07 2.98
C THR A 282 3.52 10.23 2.14
N ILE A 283 2.50 10.84 1.53
CA ILE A 283 1.57 10.12 0.65
C ILE A 283 2.29 9.61 -0.59
N THR A 284 3.11 10.45 -1.23
CA THR A 284 3.80 10.06 -2.47
C THR A 284 4.83 8.95 -2.23
N THR A 285 5.54 9.00 -1.12
CA THR A 285 6.63 8.03 -0.84
C THR A 285 6.14 6.78 -0.11
N SER A 286 5.18 6.92 0.80
CA SER A 286 4.81 5.86 1.75
C SER A 286 3.40 5.31 1.53
N PHE A 287 2.46 6.10 1.00
CA PHE A 287 1.06 5.65 0.82
C PHE A 287 0.47 6.03 -0.56
N PRO A 288 1.08 5.55 -1.66
CA PRO A 288 0.64 5.92 -3.01
C PRO A 288 -0.80 5.51 -3.33
N TYR A 289 -1.37 4.53 -2.62
CA TYR A 289 -2.72 3.99 -2.86
C TYR A 289 -3.71 4.37 -1.74
N LEU A 290 -3.36 5.32 -0.87
CA LEU A 290 -4.17 5.66 0.31
C LEU A 290 -5.63 6.00 -0.03
N PHE A 291 -5.83 6.75 -1.11
CA PHE A 291 -7.13 7.28 -1.52
C PHE A 291 -7.83 6.44 -2.59
N ASP A 292 -7.24 5.30 -3.00
CA ASP A 292 -7.87 4.36 -3.94
C ASP A 292 -9.30 3.98 -3.54
N PRO A 293 -9.62 3.74 -2.24
CA PRO A 293 -10.97 3.30 -1.84
C PRO A 293 -12.06 4.35 -2.08
N LEU A 294 -11.70 5.63 -2.27
CA LEU A 294 -12.67 6.68 -2.64
C LEU A 294 -13.24 6.46 -4.04
N THR A 295 -12.48 5.84 -4.95
CA THR A 295 -12.93 5.60 -6.32
C THR A 295 -14.17 4.70 -6.35
N PRO A 296 -14.13 3.43 -5.88
CA PRO A 296 -15.32 2.57 -5.89
C PRO A 296 -16.45 3.13 -5.02
N LEU A 297 -16.13 3.83 -3.92
CA LEU A 297 -17.13 4.49 -3.06
C LEU A 297 -17.99 5.50 -3.83
N PHE A 298 -17.36 6.34 -4.66
CA PHE A 298 -18.08 7.36 -5.44
C PHE A 298 -18.58 6.86 -6.80
N GLU A 299 -18.12 5.71 -7.29
CA GLU A 299 -18.71 5.06 -8.46
C GLU A 299 -20.15 4.63 -8.23
N HIS A 300 -20.59 4.42 -6.98
CA HIS A 300 -22.00 4.18 -6.64
C HIS A 300 -22.97 5.25 -7.14
N LEU A 301 -22.49 6.50 -7.33
CA LEU A 301 -23.31 7.56 -7.93
C LEU A 301 -23.74 7.22 -9.36
N LEU A 302 -22.93 6.46 -10.09
CA LEU A 302 -23.10 6.19 -11.51
C LEU A 302 -24.01 5.00 -11.82
N PHE A 303 -24.53 4.33 -10.79
CA PHE A 303 -25.38 3.15 -10.94
C PHE A 303 -26.59 3.26 -10.02
N SER A 304 -27.74 3.60 -10.61
CA SER A 304 -29.01 3.61 -9.89
C SER A 304 -29.65 2.22 -9.89
N LYS A 305 -30.05 1.77 -8.69
CA LYS A 305 -30.84 0.54 -8.49
C LYS A 305 -32.25 0.63 -9.11
N ASN A 306 -32.75 1.83 -9.39
CA ASN A 306 -34.10 2.04 -9.96
C ASN A 306 -34.15 1.82 -11.48
N LEU A 307 -33.01 1.98 -12.16
CA LEU A 307 -32.90 1.90 -13.63
C LEU A 307 -32.29 0.55 -14.08
N ASP A 308 -32.47 -0.51 -13.27
CA ASP A 308 -31.98 -1.85 -13.60
C ASP A 308 -32.90 -2.52 -14.65
N PHE A 309 -32.54 -2.36 -15.92
CA PHE A 309 -33.28 -2.94 -17.05
C PHE A 309 -33.28 -4.48 -17.08
N SER A 310 -32.46 -5.16 -16.27
CA SER A 310 -32.45 -6.62 -16.18
C SER A 310 -33.71 -7.18 -15.50
N GLN A 311 -34.33 -6.40 -14.61
CA GLN A 311 -35.53 -6.79 -13.86
C GLN A 311 -36.77 -6.84 -14.75
N HIS A 312 -36.84 -5.98 -15.77
CA HIS A 312 -37.99 -5.89 -16.68
C HIS A 312 -38.13 -7.09 -17.62
N ARG A 313 -37.08 -7.93 -17.75
CA ARG A 313 -37.14 -9.19 -18.53
C ARG A 313 -37.72 -10.36 -17.73
N ALA A 314 -37.69 -10.29 -16.40
CA ALA A 314 -38.27 -11.32 -15.53
C ALA A 314 -39.78 -11.14 -15.31
N SER A 315 -40.30 -9.93 -15.54
CA SER A 315 -41.70 -9.58 -15.30
C SER A 315 -42.71 -10.12 -16.32
N GLU A 316 -42.26 -10.82 -17.38
CA GLU A 316 -43.13 -11.54 -18.32
C GLU A 316 -43.20 -13.05 -18.07
N ALA A 317 -42.53 -13.57 -17.04
CA ALA A 317 -42.67 -14.95 -16.60
C ALA A 317 -43.60 -15.05 -15.37
N THR A 318 -44.48 -16.04 -15.41
CA THR A 318 -45.67 -16.25 -14.57
C THR A 318 -45.41 -16.18 -13.06
N GLU A 319 -46.39 -15.63 -12.32
CA GLU A 319 -46.48 -15.65 -10.85
C GLU A 319 -46.38 -17.08 -10.29
N SER A 320 -45.22 -17.44 -9.73
CA SER A 320 -45.07 -18.28 -8.52
C SER A 320 -43.60 -18.65 -8.31
N ASP A 321 -42.84 -17.80 -7.64
CA ASP A 321 -41.74 -18.24 -6.77
C ASP A 321 -41.34 -17.09 -5.83
N PRO A 322 -41.15 -17.33 -4.52
CA PRO A 322 -40.62 -16.30 -3.63
C PRO A 322 -39.22 -15.92 -4.13
N ALA A 323 -39.02 -14.62 -4.38
CA ALA A 323 -37.74 -14.07 -4.81
C ALA A 323 -36.59 -14.68 -4.00
N PRO A 324 -35.54 -15.23 -4.64
CA PRO A 324 -34.37 -15.69 -3.90
C PRO A 324 -33.84 -14.50 -3.10
N GLN A 325 -33.84 -14.63 -1.76
CA GLN A 325 -33.18 -13.65 -0.91
C GLN A 325 -31.76 -13.45 -1.45
N PRO A 326 -31.28 -12.20 -1.61
CA PRO A 326 -29.91 -11.98 -2.04
C PRO A 326 -29.02 -12.66 -1.01
N VAL A 327 -28.36 -13.74 -1.45
CA VAL A 327 -27.33 -14.42 -0.68
C VAL A 327 -26.36 -13.32 -0.30
N LYS A 328 -26.21 -13.02 1.00
CA LYS A 328 -25.24 -12.03 1.47
C LYS A 328 -23.88 -12.50 0.99
N ALA A 329 -23.40 -11.94 -0.13
CA ALA A 329 -22.10 -12.27 -0.67
C ALA A 329 -21.09 -11.82 0.38
N SER A 330 -20.40 -12.78 0.99
CA SER A 330 -19.28 -12.47 1.85
C SER A 330 -18.15 -11.89 0.99
N PRO A 331 -17.44 -10.86 1.46
CA PRO A 331 -16.34 -10.29 0.70
C PRO A 331 -15.30 -11.37 0.44
N ILE A 332 -14.87 -11.49 -0.81
CA ILE A 332 -13.86 -12.49 -1.21
C ILE A 332 -12.56 -12.16 -0.49
N SER A 333 -12.10 -13.06 0.38
CA SER A 333 -10.84 -12.90 1.09
C SER A 333 -9.66 -12.90 0.12
N ILE A 334 -8.67 -12.04 0.38
CA ILE A 334 -7.38 -12.06 -0.31
C ILE A 334 -6.56 -13.30 0.07
N THR A 335 -6.77 -13.84 1.28
CA THR A 335 -6.10 -15.05 1.76
C THR A 335 -6.79 -16.29 1.24
N LEU A 336 -6.00 -17.23 0.72
CA LEU A 336 -6.46 -18.54 0.28
C LEU A 336 -6.47 -19.51 1.47
N PRO A 337 -7.43 -20.47 1.52
CA PRO A 337 -7.38 -21.53 2.50
C PRO A 337 -6.11 -22.37 2.30
N GLY A 338 -5.51 -22.85 3.40
CA GLY A 338 -4.29 -23.65 3.32
C GLY A 338 -3.71 -24.06 4.68
N GLY A 339 -2.38 -24.12 4.76
CA GLY A 339 -1.66 -24.80 5.85
C GLY A 339 -1.76 -24.14 7.24
N PHE A 340 -2.21 -22.89 7.34
CA PHE A 340 -2.45 -22.21 8.62
C PHE A 340 -3.39 -21.01 8.43
N GLU A 341 -3.99 -20.57 9.54
CA GLU A 341 -4.68 -19.28 9.65
C GLU A 341 -3.74 -18.24 10.25
N SER A 342 -3.84 -17.00 9.79
CA SER A 342 -2.94 -15.94 10.24
C SER A 342 -3.18 -15.55 11.69
N THR A 343 -2.09 -15.45 12.43
CA THR A 343 -2.03 -14.84 13.76
C THR A 343 -1.65 -13.36 13.69
N ILE A 344 -0.98 -12.95 12.60
CA ILE A 344 -0.53 -11.58 12.37
C ILE A 344 -1.56 -10.80 11.55
N LEU A 345 -1.93 -11.29 10.36
CA LEU A 345 -2.84 -10.61 9.44
C LEU A 345 -4.28 -10.64 9.95
N ASN A 346 -4.79 -9.45 10.25
CA ASN A 346 -6.21 -9.18 10.39
C ASN A 346 -6.72 -8.34 9.20
N PRO A 347 -8.04 -8.20 9.02
CA PRO A 347 -8.60 -7.40 7.92
C PRO A 347 -8.10 -5.94 7.88
N SER A 348 -7.92 -5.29 9.03
CA SER A 348 -7.43 -3.91 9.11
C SER A 348 -5.98 -3.78 8.63
N MET A 349 -5.11 -4.73 8.99
CA MET A 349 -3.72 -4.78 8.53
C MET A 349 -3.63 -5.06 7.04
N ILE A 350 -4.50 -5.94 6.51
CA ILE A 350 -4.60 -6.19 5.07
C ILE A 350 -4.99 -4.88 4.34
N SER A 351 -5.94 -4.13 4.88
CA SER A 351 -6.29 -2.80 4.35
C SER A 351 -5.11 -1.82 4.41
N HIS A 352 -4.38 -1.76 5.54
CA HIS A 352 -3.18 -0.93 5.66
C HIS A 352 -2.11 -1.32 4.63
N LEU A 353 -1.83 -2.62 4.45
CA LEU A 353 -0.93 -3.13 3.42
C LEU A 353 -1.32 -2.66 2.01
N SER A 354 -2.63 -2.58 1.73
CA SER A 354 -3.12 -2.13 0.42
C SER A 354 -2.82 -0.66 0.11
N PHE A 355 -2.59 0.19 1.12
CA PHE A 355 -2.30 1.61 0.89
C PHE A 355 -0.92 1.86 0.29
N PHE A 356 -0.03 0.85 0.29
CA PHE A 356 1.33 1.02 -0.21
C PHE A 356 1.89 -0.17 -1.00
N LEU A 357 1.34 -1.38 -0.84
CA LEU A 357 1.80 -2.54 -1.60
C LEU A 357 1.15 -2.62 -2.98
N PRO A 358 1.95 -2.67 -4.05
CA PRO A 358 1.44 -2.92 -5.39
C PRO A 358 1.00 -4.36 -5.57
N SER A 359 0.15 -4.59 -6.57
CA SER A 359 -0.10 -5.93 -7.13
C SER A 359 1.00 -6.30 -8.15
N THR A 360 0.68 -7.19 -9.10
CA THR A 360 1.53 -7.53 -10.25
C THR A 360 1.86 -6.33 -11.16
N SER A 361 1.09 -5.24 -11.04
CA SER A 361 1.30 -3.97 -11.72
C SER A 361 1.36 -2.84 -10.69
N VAL A 362 2.26 -1.87 -10.91
CA VAL A 362 2.41 -0.66 -10.07
C VAL A 362 1.19 0.28 -10.15
N LYS A 363 0.23 0.00 -11.04
CA LYS A 363 -0.97 0.84 -11.19
C LYS A 363 -2.11 0.47 -10.23
N GLN A 364 -2.02 -0.68 -9.57
CA GLN A 364 -3.08 -1.21 -8.72
C GLN A 364 -2.49 -1.75 -7.43
N ASN A 365 -3.18 -1.51 -6.33
CA ASN A 365 -2.82 -2.10 -5.04
C ASN A 365 -3.12 -3.61 -4.98
N ILE A 366 -2.59 -4.25 -3.93
CA ILE A 366 -2.68 -5.70 -3.73
C ILE A 366 -4.12 -6.25 -3.60
N LEU A 367 -5.11 -5.44 -3.16
CA LEU A 367 -6.50 -5.88 -2.98
C LEU A 367 -7.32 -5.85 -4.26
N HIS A 368 -7.15 -4.82 -5.08
CA HIS A 368 -7.87 -4.69 -6.36
C HIS A 368 -7.15 -5.37 -7.53
N GLY A 369 -5.89 -5.75 -7.34
CA GLY A 369 -5.16 -6.52 -8.33
C GLY A 369 -5.49 -8.02 -8.31
N ASN A 370 -5.00 -8.74 -9.32
CA ASN A 370 -5.18 -10.18 -9.46
C ASN A 370 -4.22 -10.98 -8.57
N THR A 371 -3.96 -10.57 -7.33
CA THR A 371 -3.06 -11.29 -6.41
C THR A 371 -3.83 -11.83 -5.20
N ARG A 372 -3.50 -13.04 -4.80
CA ARG A 372 -3.98 -13.71 -3.59
C ARG A 372 -2.80 -14.18 -2.74
N LEU A 373 -3.03 -14.29 -1.43
CA LEU A 373 -2.03 -14.71 -0.46
C LEU A 373 -2.25 -16.19 -0.10
N HIS A 374 -1.30 -17.04 -0.42
CA HIS A 374 -1.29 -18.45 -0.05
C HIS A 374 -0.45 -18.66 1.22
N PRO A 375 -0.95 -19.34 2.27
CA PRO A 375 -0.15 -19.63 3.46
C PRO A 375 0.98 -20.61 3.12
N VAL A 376 2.24 -20.17 3.21
CA VAL A 376 3.43 -21.00 2.89
C VAL A 376 4.16 -21.50 4.14
N PHE A 377 4.41 -20.62 5.12
CA PHE A 377 5.08 -20.99 6.35
C PHE A 377 4.62 -20.13 7.52
N SER A 378 4.57 -20.71 8.71
CA SER A 378 4.32 -20.01 9.97
C SER A 378 5.07 -20.74 11.09
N THR A 379 5.76 -20.02 11.96
CA THR A 379 6.45 -20.64 13.11
C THR A 379 5.47 -21.29 14.09
N ALA A 380 4.24 -20.77 14.21
CA ALA A 380 3.20 -21.35 15.05
C ALA A 380 2.71 -22.71 14.52
N ALA A 381 2.62 -22.88 13.20
CA ALA A 381 2.12 -24.10 12.56
C ALA A 381 3.22 -25.12 12.21
N HIS A 382 4.44 -24.64 11.88
CA HIS A 382 5.51 -25.46 11.31
C HIS A 382 6.77 -25.53 12.18
N GLY A 383 6.74 -24.91 13.37
CA GLY A 383 7.85 -24.82 14.30
C GLY A 383 8.92 -23.78 13.88
N SER A 384 9.85 -23.51 14.79
CA SER A 384 10.92 -22.50 14.64
C SER A 384 12.22 -23.05 14.03
N SER A 385 12.16 -24.13 13.22
CA SER A 385 13.38 -24.72 12.63
C SER A 385 13.67 -24.21 11.21
N LEU A 386 14.94 -23.88 10.94
CA LEU A 386 15.38 -23.50 9.59
C LEU A 386 15.17 -24.61 8.55
N THR A 387 15.18 -25.87 8.96
CA THR A 387 14.89 -27.01 8.06
C THR A 387 13.45 -26.97 7.57
N SER A 388 12.50 -26.70 8.48
CA SER A 388 11.08 -26.53 8.13
C SER A 388 10.86 -25.30 7.26
N PHE A 389 11.52 -24.18 7.59
CA PHE A 389 11.51 -22.98 6.76
C PHE A 389 12.03 -23.26 5.35
N SER A 390 13.18 -23.92 5.23
CA SER A 390 13.81 -24.27 3.95
C SER A 390 12.89 -25.12 3.07
N HIS A 391 12.30 -26.18 3.65
CA HIS A 391 11.39 -27.08 2.95
C HIS A 391 10.16 -26.37 2.39
N ASN A 392 9.59 -25.41 3.13
CA ASN A 392 8.39 -24.70 2.73
C ASN A 392 8.67 -23.49 1.83
N VAL A 393 9.63 -22.63 2.20
CA VAL A 393 9.84 -21.34 1.55
C VAL A 393 10.76 -21.43 0.33
N LEU A 394 11.83 -22.25 0.36
CA LEU A 394 12.76 -22.34 -0.79
C LEU A 394 12.22 -23.20 -1.94
N THR A 395 11.22 -24.04 -1.67
CA THR A 395 10.49 -24.80 -2.69
C THR A 395 9.44 -23.95 -3.41
N TRP A 396 9.01 -22.84 -2.80
CA TRP A 396 8.08 -21.89 -3.41
C TRP A 396 8.72 -21.15 -4.59
N LYS A 397 8.04 -21.13 -5.74
CA LYS A 397 8.58 -20.60 -7.02
C LYS A 397 8.00 -19.23 -7.41
N SER A 398 7.37 -18.55 -6.47
CA SER A 398 6.76 -17.22 -6.68
C SER A 398 7.27 -16.22 -5.63
N GLY A 399 6.88 -14.95 -5.75
CA GLY A 399 7.11 -13.95 -4.73
C GLY A 399 6.43 -14.28 -3.40
N THR A 400 6.86 -13.63 -2.34
CA THR A 400 6.38 -13.84 -0.97
C THR A 400 6.20 -12.52 -0.23
N LEU A 401 5.18 -12.45 0.61
CA LEU A 401 5.04 -11.47 1.69
C LEU A 401 5.53 -12.12 2.99
N PHE A 402 6.61 -11.60 3.53
CA PHE A 402 7.17 -11.99 4.82
C PHE A 402 6.64 -11.07 5.92
N LEU A 403 6.23 -11.63 7.06
CA LEU A 403 5.73 -10.90 8.22
C LEU A 403 6.37 -11.44 9.50
N LEU A 404 6.71 -10.54 10.40
CA LEU A 404 7.31 -10.81 11.69
C LEU A 404 6.58 -9.96 12.73
N TYR A 405 6.10 -10.62 13.78
CA TYR A 405 5.51 -9.97 14.95
C TYR A 405 6.31 -10.37 16.19
N GLY A 406 6.65 -9.36 16.99
CA GLY A 406 7.48 -9.55 18.17
C GLY A 406 7.55 -8.30 19.04
N GLN A 407 8.42 -8.33 20.03
CA GLN A 407 8.61 -7.25 20.99
C GLN A 407 10.01 -6.66 20.89
N GLU A 408 10.13 -5.34 20.93
CA GLU A 408 11.42 -4.66 21.02
C GLU A 408 12.06 -4.95 22.39
N THR A 409 13.28 -5.47 22.41
CA THR A 409 13.96 -5.86 23.66
C THR A 409 14.24 -4.64 24.58
N ASP A 410 14.49 -3.46 24.01
CA ASP A 410 14.88 -2.27 24.76
C ASP A 410 13.68 -1.49 25.34
N THR A 411 12.58 -1.34 24.58
CA THR A 411 11.40 -0.56 24.98
C THR A 411 10.26 -1.42 25.50
N GLY A 412 10.21 -2.69 25.10
CA GLY A 412 9.05 -3.55 25.31
C GLY A 412 7.89 -3.26 24.36
N ASP A 413 8.07 -2.43 23.33
CA ASP A 413 7.00 -2.11 22.39
C ASP A 413 6.76 -3.27 21.42
N MET A 414 5.48 -3.50 21.06
CA MET A 414 5.13 -4.50 20.06
C MET A 414 5.40 -3.98 18.66
N LEU A 415 6.09 -4.79 17.85
CA LEU A 415 6.51 -4.44 16.51
C LEU A 415 5.89 -5.41 15.51
N THR A 416 5.45 -4.85 14.38
CA THR A 416 5.11 -5.64 13.20
C THR A 416 5.95 -5.17 12.03
N ILE A 417 6.80 -6.07 11.53
CA ILE A 417 7.70 -5.83 10.41
C ILE A 417 7.32 -6.76 9.27
N GLY A 418 7.44 -6.28 8.04
CA GLY A 418 7.25 -7.13 6.87
C GLY A 418 8.19 -6.79 5.73
N ALA A 419 8.31 -7.73 4.81
CA ALA A 419 9.01 -7.53 3.56
C ALA A 419 8.17 -8.08 2.40
N TYR A 420 7.94 -7.24 1.39
CA TYR A 420 7.34 -7.65 0.14
C TYR A 420 8.46 -8.04 -0.83
N LEU A 421 8.52 -9.32 -1.18
CA LEU A 421 9.56 -9.91 -2.00
C LEU A 421 8.92 -10.42 -3.30
N PRO A 422 8.89 -9.62 -4.38
CA PRO A 422 8.26 -10.03 -5.65
C PRO A 422 9.04 -11.15 -6.36
N GLN A 423 10.29 -11.38 -5.97
CA GLN A 423 11.12 -12.49 -6.46
C GLN A 423 11.20 -13.62 -5.44
N PRO A 424 11.29 -14.89 -5.89
CA PRO A 424 11.49 -16.01 -4.99
C PRO A 424 12.83 -15.93 -4.25
N TRP A 425 12.90 -16.56 -3.08
CA TRP A 425 14.11 -16.60 -2.26
C TRP A 425 15.27 -17.26 -3.01
N LYS A 426 16.43 -16.61 -3.01
CA LYS A 426 17.65 -17.16 -3.62
C LYS A 426 18.38 -18.05 -2.62
N SER A 427 18.64 -19.30 -3.02
CA SER A 427 19.52 -20.23 -2.30
C SER A 427 20.92 -20.21 -2.94
N PRO A 428 22.01 -20.39 -2.17
CA PRO A 428 23.38 -20.46 -2.70
C PRO A 428 23.58 -21.51 -3.81
N ASN A 429 22.70 -22.51 -3.92
CA ASN A 429 22.76 -23.56 -4.95
C ASN A 429 21.84 -23.31 -6.17
N SER A 430 21.12 -22.18 -6.22
CA SER A 430 20.11 -21.92 -7.25
C SER A 430 20.62 -20.89 -8.26
N SER A 431 21.15 -21.35 -9.40
CA SER A 431 21.66 -20.48 -10.46
C SER A 431 20.60 -20.00 -11.46
N HIS A 432 19.36 -20.51 -11.41
CA HIS A 432 18.29 -20.09 -12.31
C HIS A 432 16.92 -20.17 -11.62
N SER A 433 16.23 -19.03 -11.48
CA SER A 433 14.77 -19.02 -11.38
C SER A 433 14.22 -17.97 -12.35
N THR A 434 13.49 -18.45 -13.35
CA THR A 434 12.63 -17.62 -14.20
C THR A 434 11.36 -17.36 -13.41
N SER A 435 11.30 -16.22 -12.72
CA SER A 435 10.07 -15.72 -12.10
C SER A 435 9.09 -15.28 -13.20
N GLU A 436 7.85 -15.78 -13.18
CA GLU A 436 6.76 -15.26 -14.02
C GLU A 436 6.28 -13.88 -13.55
N PHE A 437 6.67 -13.45 -12.34
CA PHE A 437 6.38 -12.10 -11.84
C PHE A 437 7.31 -11.08 -12.49
N SER A 438 6.72 -10.02 -13.03
CA SER A 438 7.39 -8.92 -13.71
C SER A 438 8.54 -8.35 -12.87
N THR A 439 9.71 -8.16 -13.49
CA THR A 439 10.86 -7.46 -12.90
C THR A 439 10.59 -5.97 -12.64
N SER A 440 9.40 -5.46 -13.02
CA SER A 440 9.01 -4.06 -12.83
C SER A 440 8.63 -3.71 -11.39
N VAL A 441 8.26 -4.69 -10.56
CA VAL A 441 7.88 -4.45 -9.16
C VAL A 441 9.12 -4.62 -8.28
N LEU A 442 9.44 -3.57 -7.52
CA LEU A 442 10.58 -3.55 -6.62
C LEU A 442 10.21 -4.18 -5.26
N PRO A 443 11.16 -4.82 -4.58
CA PRO A 443 10.92 -5.29 -3.22
C PRO A 443 10.70 -4.11 -2.27
N SER A 444 10.08 -4.34 -1.12
CA SER A 444 10.03 -3.35 -0.05
C SER A 444 10.22 -4.00 1.30
N LEU A 445 10.80 -3.24 2.23
CA LEU A 445 10.93 -3.60 3.64
C LEU A 445 10.19 -2.54 4.43
N PHE A 446 9.37 -2.93 5.39
CA PHE A 446 8.49 -2.00 6.08
C PHE A 446 8.22 -2.40 7.53
N GLN A 447 7.86 -1.40 8.32
CA GLN A 447 7.27 -1.55 9.64
C GLN A 447 5.82 -1.06 9.55
N LEU A 448 4.87 -1.81 10.12
CA LEU A 448 3.46 -1.40 10.18
C LEU A 448 3.14 -0.71 11.50
N SER A 449 3.54 -1.30 12.62
CA SER A 449 3.20 -0.86 13.98
C SER A 449 4.46 -0.80 14.85
N PRO A 450 4.57 0.18 15.78
CA PRO A 450 3.57 1.20 16.14
C PRO A 450 3.54 2.43 15.23
N ARG A 451 4.49 2.51 14.29
CA ARG A 451 4.58 3.57 13.28
C ARG A 451 4.87 2.94 11.93
N HIS A 452 4.16 3.38 10.91
CA HIS A 452 4.44 2.96 9.55
C HIS A 452 5.77 3.55 9.05
N ILE A 453 6.65 2.68 8.53
CA ILE A 453 7.90 3.04 7.87
C ILE A 453 8.01 2.19 6.61
N LEU A 454 8.23 2.82 5.45
CA LEU A 454 8.42 2.12 4.18
C LEU A 454 9.82 2.39 3.61
N LEU A 455 10.56 1.31 3.34
CA LEU A 455 11.86 1.31 2.68
C LEU A 455 11.67 0.68 1.30
N GLN A 456 11.54 1.54 0.29
CA GLN A 456 11.29 1.10 -1.08
C GLN A 456 12.54 0.46 -1.69
N GLY A 457 12.35 -0.53 -2.55
CA GLY A 457 13.44 -1.15 -3.29
C GLY A 457 14.14 -0.15 -4.19
N ASN A 458 15.45 -0.29 -4.30
CA ASN A 458 16.28 0.58 -5.11
C ASN A 458 16.15 0.18 -6.59
N PRO A 459 15.67 1.08 -7.48
CA PRO A 459 15.56 0.79 -8.91
C PRO A 459 16.92 0.66 -9.62
N SER A 460 18.01 1.02 -8.94
CA SER A 460 19.35 1.05 -9.53
C SER A 460 19.85 -0.36 -9.89
N SER A 461 19.93 -0.62 -11.20
CA SER A 461 20.40 -1.86 -11.84
C SER A 461 21.69 -2.49 -11.25
N PRO A 462 22.76 -1.75 -10.85
CA PRO A 462 23.98 -2.38 -10.37
C PRO A 462 23.86 -3.07 -9.00
N ILE A 463 22.79 -2.85 -8.23
CA ILE A 463 22.61 -3.46 -6.90
C ILE A 463 21.74 -4.71 -6.97
N MET A 464 20.64 -4.68 -7.74
CA MET A 464 19.76 -5.86 -7.92
C MET A 464 20.44 -7.04 -8.64
N GLY A 465 21.51 -6.79 -9.41
CA GLY A 465 22.26 -7.81 -10.16
C GLY A 465 23.54 -8.33 -9.47
N LYS A 466 23.95 -7.74 -8.34
CA LYS A 466 25.16 -8.15 -7.64
C LYS A 466 24.92 -9.47 -6.91
N PRO A 467 25.72 -10.53 -7.17
CA PRO A 467 25.51 -11.84 -6.55
C PRO A 467 25.72 -11.82 -5.04
N ASN A 468 26.50 -10.87 -4.52
CA ASN A 468 26.77 -10.72 -3.08
C ASN A 468 25.73 -9.84 -2.35
N THR A 469 24.71 -9.31 -3.02
CA THR A 469 23.66 -8.49 -2.39
C THR A 469 22.26 -8.93 -2.85
N PRO A 470 21.87 -10.20 -2.63
CA PRO A 470 20.51 -10.65 -2.88
C PRO A 470 19.51 -9.90 -1.97
N THR A 471 18.29 -9.70 -2.46
CA THR A 471 17.22 -9.08 -1.65
C THR A 471 16.90 -9.90 -0.41
N ALA A 472 16.81 -11.22 -0.55
CA ALA A 472 16.58 -12.16 0.55
C ALA A 472 17.50 -13.37 0.40
N TYR A 473 18.07 -13.81 1.53
CA TYR A 473 19.05 -14.87 1.61
C TYR A 473 18.76 -15.79 2.80
N PHE A 474 19.00 -17.08 2.58
CA PHE A 474 18.84 -18.13 3.58
C PHE A 474 20.18 -18.84 3.82
N SER A 475 20.54 -19.05 5.08
CA SER A 475 21.72 -19.82 5.51
C SER A 475 21.40 -20.67 6.74
N ASN A 476 21.77 -21.94 6.70
CA ASN A 476 21.67 -22.83 7.86
C ASN A 476 22.56 -22.39 9.05
N HIS A 477 23.53 -21.50 8.83
CA HIS A 477 24.46 -21.05 9.88
C HIS A 477 24.13 -19.67 10.44
N HIS A 478 23.45 -18.83 9.67
CA HIS A 478 23.23 -17.43 10.01
C HIS A 478 21.75 -17.03 9.99
N GLY A 479 20.85 -17.97 9.69
CA GLY A 479 19.42 -17.71 9.62
C GLY A 479 19.00 -17.03 8.32
N LEU A 480 18.17 -16.00 8.44
CA LEU A 480 17.59 -15.26 7.32
C LEU A 480 18.18 -13.86 7.25
N ALA A 481 18.45 -13.38 6.04
CA ALA A 481 18.92 -12.02 5.83
C ALA A 481 18.18 -11.36 4.67
N ILE A 482 17.66 -10.16 4.90
CA ILE A 482 16.95 -9.33 3.91
C ILE A 482 17.68 -7.99 3.81
N GLY A 483 18.02 -7.57 2.59
CA GLY A 483 18.75 -6.31 2.33
C GLY A 483 20.20 -6.29 2.82
N CYS A 484 20.83 -7.45 3.00
CA CYS A 484 22.20 -7.55 3.52
C CYS A 484 23.23 -7.85 2.42
N GLN A 485 24.48 -7.47 2.67
CA GLN A 485 25.62 -7.97 1.92
C GLN A 485 26.05 -9.35 2.45
N ILE A 486 26.18 -10.31 1.54
CA ILE A 486 26.59 -11.67 1.86
C ILE A 486 28.11 -11.79 1.68
N PRO A 487 28.85 -12.26 2.70
CA PRO A 487 30.28 -12.45 2.58
C PRO A 487 30.61 -13.56 1.57
N PRO A 488 31.80 -13.52 0.94
CA PRO A 488 32.22 -14.56 0.02
C PRO A 488 32.31 -15.90 0.74
N SER A 489 31.88 -16.97 0.05
CA SER A 489 31.89 -18.32 0.60
C SER A 489 33.32 -18.76 0.90
N SER A 490 33.65 -18.99 2.17
CA SER A 490 34.93 -19.55 2.61
C SER A 490 34.73 -20.87 3.35
N ARG A 491 35.61 -21.84 3.08
CA ARG A 491 35.59 -23.16 3.72
C ARG A 491 36.08 -23.10 5.17
N THR A 492 36.84 -22.07 5.54
CA THR A 492 37.51 -21.95 6.84
C THR A 492 36.86 -20.94 7.78
N GLN A 493 36.19 -19.90 7.24
CA GLN A 493 35.52 -18.88 8.03
C GLN A 493 34.12 -18.58 7.46
N LYS A 494 33.09 -18.76 8.30
CA LYS A 494 31.70 -18.45 7.96
C LYS A 494 31.33 -17.09 8.57
N LEU A 495 31.69 -16.02 7.88
CA LEU A 495 31.34 -14.66 8.29
C LEU A 495 29.82 -14.45 8.22
N PRO A 496 29.22 -13.65 9.13
CA PRO A 496 27.80 -13.34 9.08
C PRO A 496 27.47 -12.33 7.96
N PRO A 497 26.22 -12.32 7.46
CA PRO A 497 25.71 -11.24 6.63
C PRO A 497 25.85 -9.88 7.31
N THR A 498 26.16 -8.83 6.56
CA THR A 498 26.29 -7.47 7.07
C THR A 498 25.17 -6.57 6.52
N PRO A 499 24.52 -5.75 7.35
CA PRO A 499 23.60 -4.70 6.90
C PRO A 499 24.20 -3.84 5.78
N LEU A 500 23.42 -3.52 4.74
CA LEU A 500 23.86 -2.67 3.64
C LEU A 500 22.77 -1.67 3.22
N GLY A 501 23.16 -0.41 3.05
CA GLY A 501 22.25 0.68 2.69
C GLY A 501 21.32 1.08 3.82
N ALA A 502 20.15 1.60 3.45
CA ALA A 502 19.24 2.24 4.39
C ALA A 502 18.34 1.28 5.18
N GLY A 503 18.22 0.02 4.75
CA GLY A 503 17.28 -0.93 5.33
C GLY A 503 17.81 -2.36 5.29
N SER A 504 17.77 -3.07 6.42
CA SER A 504 18.03 -4.51 6.43
C SER A 504 17.36 -5.20 7.63
N LEU A 505 17.12 -6.50 7.49
CA LEU A 505 16.58 -7.36 8.53
C LEU A 505 17.38 -8.66 8.58
N ILE A 506 17.87 -9.01 9.76
CA ILE A 506 18.58 -10.27 10.02
C ILE A 506 17.80 -11.04 11.08
N VAL A 507 17.39 -12.26 10.75
CA VAL A 507 16.75 -13.20 11.69
C VAL A 507 17.76 -14.29 12.02
N ASP A 508 17.89 -14.63 13.29
CA ASP A 508 18.83 -15.64 13.75
C ASP A 508 18.49 -17.05 13.25
N SER A 509 19.36 -18.01 13.61
CA SER A 509 19.18 -19.40 13.20
C SER A 509 18.12 -20.17 13.98
N SER A 510 17.67 -19.67 15.14
CA SER A 510 16.58 -20.27 15.92
C SER A 510 15.21 -19.70 15.56
N LEU A 511 15.14 -18.68 14.71
CA LEU A 511 13.93 -17.91 14.40
C LEU A 511 13.29 -17.30 15.67
N GLU A 512 14.12 -16.96 16.65
CA GLU A 512 13.69 -16.44 17.96
C GLU A 512 14.00 -14.95 18.11
N SER A 513 15.07 -14.47 17.49
CA SER A 513 15.44 -13.05 17.51
C SER A 513 15.70 -12.49 16.12
N ALA A 514 15.41 -11.20 15.97
CA ALA A 514 15.70 -10.43 14.77
C ALA A 514 16.37 -9.10 15.10
N THR A 515 17.20 -8.63 14.17
CA THR A 515 17.76 -7.28 14.18
C THR A 515 17.28 -6.54 12.95
N PHE A 516 16.55 -5.45 13.18
CA PHE A 516 16.07 -4.54 12.15
C PHE A 516 16.93 -3.27 12.12
N HIS A 517 17.40 -2.90 10.94
CA HIS A 517 18.23 -1.72 10.72
C HIS A 517 17.53 -0.75 9.78
N VAL A 518 17.43 0.51 10.20
CA VAL A 518 16.88 1.60 9.39
C VAL A 518 17.76 2.82 9.52
N LEU A 519 18.23 3.36 8.41
CA LEU A 519 19.03 4.57 8.36
C LEU A 519 18.36 5.61 7.44
N PRO A 520 18.47 6.91 7.75
CA PRO A 520 17.95 7.97 6.88
C PRO A 520 18.83 8.20 5.64
N TYR A 521 19.98 7.52 5.55
CA TYR A 521 20.93 7.57 4.44
C TYR A 521 21.31 6.16 3.98
N GLY A 522 22.10 6.05 2.91
CA GLY A 522 22.58 4.76 2.38
C GLY A 522 21.78 4.28 1.16
N ARG A 523 22.00 4.93 0.01
CA ARG A 523 21.34 4.60 -1.28
C ARG A 523 22.06 3.52 -2.08
N ASP A 524 23.06 2.89 -1.48
CA ASP A 524 23.94 1.86 -2.07
C ASP A 524 23.48 0.42 -1.77
N GLY A 525 22.43 0.25 -0.95
CA GLY A 525 21.80 -1.03 -0.65
C GLY A 525 20.54 -1.34 -1.47
N VAL A 526 19.93 -2.49 -1.13
CA VAL A 526 18.72 -3.01 -1.80
C VAL A 526 17.51 -2.11 -1.54
N PHE A 527 17.43 -1.50 -0.36
CA PHE A 527 16.35 -0.60 0.02
C PHE A 527 16.86 0.83 0.16
N LEU A 528 16.05 1.77 -0.31
CA LEU A 528 16.25 3.20 -0.17
C LEU A 528 15.81 3.67 1.23
N PRO A 529 16.34 4.82 1.69
CA PRO A 529 15.89 5.41 2.95
C PRO A 529 14.40 5.76 2.91
N PRO A 530 13.77 5.88 4.08
CA PRO A 530 12.37 6.29 4.16
C PRO A 530 12.21 7.68 3.52
N GLY A 531 11.08 7.90 2.84
CA GLY A 531 10.83 9.16 2.14
C GLY A 531 10.75 10.38 3.07
N THR A 532 10.28 10.15 4.30
CA THR A 532 10.20 11.16 5.36
C THR A 532 11.13 10.75 6.49
N GLU A 533 12.03 11.64 6.93
CA GLU A 533 12.92 11.36 8.06
C GLU A 533 12.12 11.24 9.35
N PRO A 534 12.15 10.08 10.04
CA PRO A 534 11.43 9.92 11.29
C PRO A 534 12.16 10.68 12.41
N ALA A 535 11.45 11.54 13.14
CA ALA A 535 12.01 12.34 14.22
C ALA A 535 12.71 11.54 15.36
N SER A 536 12.41 10.24 15.48
CA SER A 536 13.00 9.33 16.48
C SER A 536 13.33 7.97 15.86
N LEU A 537 14.09 7.97 14.76
CA LEU A 537 14.53 6.73 14.13
C LEU A 537 15.71 6.13 14.89
N LYS A 538 15.51 4.97 15.52
CA LYS A 538 16.62 4.17 16.05
C LYS A 538 17.33 3.44 14.90
N PRO A 539 18.65 3.58 14.75
CA PRO A 539 19.41 2.92 13.68
C PRO A 539 19.36 1.38 13.70
N LYS A 540 19.17 0.81 14.90
CA LYS A 540 19.16 -0.63 15.14
C LYS A 540 18.12 -0.93 16.20
N THR A 541 17.24 -1.90 15.90
CA THR A 541 16.20 -2.39 16.79
C THR A 541 16.34 -3.91 16.90
N THR A 542 16.44 -4.42 18.12
CA THR A 542 16.49 -5.86 18.40
C THR A 542 15.10 -6.33 18.84
N ILE A 543 14.67 -7.47 18.33
CA ILE A 543 13.28 -7.93 18.42
C ILE A 543 13.27 -9.39 18.84
N ASP A 544 12.52 -9.68 19.89
CA ASP A 544 12.18 -11.03 20.30
C ASP A 544 10.92 -11.48 19.53
N ILE A 545 11.07 -12.51 18.70
CA ILE A 545 10.06 -12.95 17.74
C ILE A 545 9.02 -13.82 18.45
N TYR A 546 7.75 -13.43 18.34
CA TYR A 546 6.64 -14.26 18.79
C TYR A 546 6.10 -15.14 17.67
N THR A 547 5.97 -14.57 16.46
CA THR A 547 5.50 -15.31 15.30
C THR A 547 6.08 -14.73 14.02
N LEU A 548 6.36 -15.61 13.07
CA LEU A 548 6.84 -15.28 11.73
C LEU A 548 5.99 -16.04 10.73
N GLU A 549 5.45 -15.30 9.76
CA GLU A 549 4.59 -15.84 8.70
C GLU A 549 5.14 -15.49 7.31
N VAL A 550 5.03 -16.44 6.39
CA VAL A 550 5.37 -16.25 4.98
C VAL A 550 4.16 -16.62 4.14
N TRP A 551 3.71 -15.64 3.35
CA TRP A 551 2.58 -15.74 2.45
C TRP A 551 3.07 -15.72 1.01
N GLY A 552 2.77 -16.75 0.24
CA GLY A 552 3.09 -16.84 -1.18
C GLY A 552 2.14 -16.00 -2.02
N LEU A 553 2.68 -15.24 -2.97
CA LEU A 553 1.88 -14.46 -3.93
C LEU A 553 1.40 -15.38 -5.06
N VAL A 554 0.09 -15.43 -5.30
CA VAL A 554 -0.51 -16.26 -6.35
C VAL A 554 -1.42 -15.41 -7.22
N PRO A 555 -1.34 -15.48 -8.56
CA PRO A 555 -2.31 -14.83 -9.43
C PRO A 555 -3.73 -15.38 -9.20
N ASN A 556 -4.76 -14.53 -9.25
CA ASN A 556 -6.15 -14.95 -9.07
C ASN A 556 -6.54 -15.96 -10.18
N PRO A 557 -7.05 -17.17 -9.84
CA PRO A 557 -7.37 -18.22 -10.81
C PRO A 557 -8.39 -17.82 -11.88
N GLU A 558 -9.26 -16.84 -11.63
CA GLU A 558 -10.33 -16.42 -12.57
C GLU A 558 -9.82 -15.72 -13.83
N GLY A 559 -8.56 -15.26 -13.86
CA GLY A 559 -7.95 -14.59 -15.01
C GLY A 559 -6.78 -15.34 -15.65
N ALA A 560 -6.35 -16.47 -15.08
CA ALA A 560 -5.19 -17.20 -15.59
C ALA A 560 -5.58 -18.10 -16.76
N SER A 561 -4.89 -17.96 -17.90
CA SER A 561 -5.01 -18.89 -19.02
C SER A 561 -4.66 -20.29 -18.50
N SER A 562 -5.53 -21.29 -18.72
CA SER A 562 -5.47 -22.68 -18.24
C SER A 562 -4.24 -23.51 -18.71
N LEU A 563 -3.14 -22.86 -19.14
CA LEU A 563 -1.98 -23.49 -19.75
C LEU A 563 -0.74 -23.54 -18.83
N THR A 564 -0.70 -22.77 -17.74
CA THR A 564 0.44 -22.76 -16.79
C THR A 564 0.02 -23.28 -15.42
N LYS A 565 0.88 -24.12 -14.81
CA LYS A 565 0.64 -24.68 -13.48
C LYS A 565 0.80 -23.59 -12.43
N SER A 566 -0.15 -23.48 -11.50
CA SER A 566 -0.05 -22.53 -10.39
C SER A 566 1.18 -22.82 -9.51
N ALA A 567 1.73 -21.79 -8.83
CA ALA A 567 2.86 -21.97 -7.91
C ALA A 567 2.57 -23.01 -6.82
N VAL A 568 1.30 -23.10 -6.40
CA VAL A 568 0.80 -24.11 -5.44
C VAL A 568 0.91 -25.53 -6.02
N GLU A 569 0.50 -25.73 -7.27
CA GLU A 569 0.64 -27.03 -7.95
C GLU A 569 2.09 -27.44 -8.14
N LEU A 570 2.96 -26.49 -8.49
CA LEU A 570 4.39 -26.74 -8.66
C LEU A 570 5.04 -27.18 -7.33
N GLN A 571 4.70 -26.52 -6.23
CA GLN A 571 5.19 -26.90 -4.91
C GLN A 571 4.69 -28.30 -4.50
N LYS A 572 3.38 -28.56 -4.64
CA LYS A 572 2.80 -29.88 -4.33
C LYS A 572 3.42 -30.99 -5.17
N ALA A 573 3.66 -30.74 -6.46
CA ALA A 573 4.31 -31.70 -7.35
C ALA A 573 5.77 -31.96 -6.95
N SER A 574 6.50 -30.92 -6.53
CA SER A 574 7.88 -31.05 -6.03
C SER A 574 7.93 -31.91 -4.78
N TRP A 575 7.06 -31.66 -3.79
CA TRP A 575 6.99 -32.46 -2.57
C TRP A 575 6.57 -33.90 -2.85
N ALA A 576 5.59 -34.12 -3.73
CA ALA A 576 5.18 -35.47 -4.12
C ALA A 576 6.29 -36.25 -4.83
N PHE A 577 7.10 -35.56 -5.64
CA PHE A 577 8.28 -36.16 -6.26
C PHE A 577 9.33 -36.51 -5.20
N GLU A 578 9.64 -35.60 -4.29
CA GLU A 578 10.60 -35.81 -3.21
C GLU A 578 10.18 -36.95 -2.29
N ALA A 579 8.90 -37.03 -1.91
CA ALA A 579 8.35 -38.11 -1.09
C ALA A 579 8.49 -39.48 -1.77
N ARG A 580 8.15 -39.57 -3.07
CA ARG A 580 8.34 -40.79 -3.87
C ARG A 580 9.81 -41.17 -3.99
N GLU A 581 10.71 -40.19 -4.10
CA GLU A 581 12.14 -40.45 -4.13
C GLU A 581 12.65 -40.92 -2.76
N ALA A 582 12.21 -40.28 -1.68
CA ALA A 582 12.57 -40.68 -0.32
C ALA A 582 12.10 -42.11 -0.02
N GLU A 583 10.91 -42.51 -0.48
CA GLU A 583 10.42 -43.89 -0.39
C GLU A 583 11.28 -44.87 -1.18
N ARG A 584 11.69 -44.51 -2.41
CA ARG A 584 12.62 -45.34 -3.19
C ARG A 584 13.96 -45.50 -2.49
N ARG A 585 14.52 -44.43 -1.89
CA ARG A 585 15.76 -44.50 -1.09
C ARG A 585 15.59 -45.38 0.14
N ARG A 586 14.44 -45.32 0.82
CA ARG A 586 14.12 -46.22 1.94
C ARG A 586 14.05 -47.67 1.47
N HIS A 587 13.37 -47.94 0.36
CA HIS A 587 13.25 -49.28 -0.20
C HIS A 587 14.60 -49.87 -0.61
N VAL A 588 15.50 -49.06 -1.18
CA VAL A 588 16.89 -49.46 -1.47
C VAL A 588 17.67 -49.74 -0.18
N ASN A 589 17.55 -48.90 0.84
CA ASN A 589 18.25 -49.12 2.11
C ASN A 589 17.70 -50.32 2.92
N VAL A 590 16.40 -50.61 2.83
CA VAL A 590 15.79 -51.80 3.47
C VAL A 590 16.21 -53.09 2.74
N SER A 591 16.26 -53.08 1.40
CA SER A 591 16.73 -54.23 0.61
C SER A 591 18.25 -54.46 0.72
N ALA A 592 19.02 -53.43 1.07
CA ALA A 592 20.45 -53.53 1.39
C ALA A 592 20.72 -53.83 2.88
N GLY A 593 19.71 -53.77 3.74
CA GLY A 593 19.88 -53.68 5.19
C GLY A 593 18.90 -54.54 5.99
N ALA A 594 18.70 -55.81 5.61
CA ALA A 594 18.30 -56.91 6.48
C ALA A 594 18.05 -58.18 5.64
N GLY A 595 19.03 -59.10 5.61
CA GLY A 595 18.85 -60.44 5.05
C GLY A 595 19.98 -60.88 4.12
N ASP A 596 20.05 -62.19 3.86
CA ASP A 596 21.08 -62.90 3.06
C ASP A 596 21.45 -62.23 1.71
N SER A 597 20.59 -61.36 1.16
CA SER A 597 20.82 -60.64 -0.10
C SER A 597 22.02 -59.68 -0.07
N ALA A 598 22.33 -59.04 1.06
CA ALA A 598 23.48 -58.13 1.15
C ALA A 598 24.81 -58.91 1.14
N LEU A 599 24.79 -60.12 1.71
CA LEU A 599 25.92 -61.05 1.74
C LEU A 599 26.15 -61.67 0.35
N GLU A 600 25.07 -62.02 -0.37
CA GLU A 600 25.13 -62.49 -1.75
C GLU A 600 25.59 -61.41 -2.74
N GLN A 601 25.14 -60.16 -2.58
CA GLN A 601 25.60 -59.04 -3.42
C GLN A 601 27.07 -58.71 -3.16
N ALA A 602 27.51 -58.73 -1.89
CA ALA A 602 28.92 -58.59 -1.55
C ALA A 602 29.76 -59.76 -2.09
N ARG A 603 29.23 -61.00 -2.04
CA ARG A 603 29.87 -62.19 -2.61
C ARG A 603 29.99 -62.10 -4.13
N TRP A 604 28.94 -61.66 -4.83
CA TRP A 604 28.96 -61.48 -6.29
C TRP A 604 29.95 -60.39 -6.73
N LEU A 605 30.05 -59.28 -5.97
CA LEU A 605 31.06 -58.24 -6.22
C LEU A 605 32.49 -58.74 -5.96
N LEU A 606 32.68 -59.58 -4.95
CA LEU A 606 33.98 -60.19 -4.65
C LEU A 606 34.36 -61.31 -5.65
N GLU A 607 33.38 -62.01 -6.20
CA GLU A 607 33.55 -63.03 -7.25
C GLU A 607 33.90 -62.38 -8.60
N THR A 608 33.21 -61.30 -8.97
CA THR A 608 33.51 -60.51 -10.18
C THR A 608 34.82 -59.72 -10.06
N ALA A 609 35.21 -59.32 -8.85
CA ALA A 609 36.54 -58.75 -8.58
C ALA A 609 37.67 -59.81 -8.49
N GLY A 610 37.35 -61.10 -8.64
CA GLY A 610 38.32 -62.20 -8.63
C GLY A 610 38.90 -62.54 -7.25
N VAL A 611 38.30 -62.05 -6.17
CA VAL A 611 38.75 -62.26 -4.78
C VAL A 611 38.21 -63.55 -4.17
N ILE A 612 37.02 -64.00 -4.61
CA ILE A 612 36.42 -65.28 -4.21
C ILE A 612 36.34 -66.17 -5.46
N GLY A 613 37.19 -67.19 -5.53
CA GLY A 613 37.11 -68.26 -6.52
C GLY A 613 36.51 -69.51 -5.88
N ASP A 614 35.58 -70.16 -6.57
CA ASP A 614 34.95 -71.41 -6.15
C ASP A 614 36.00 -72.48 -5.81
N SER A 615 36.12 -72.78 -4.51
CA SER A 615 36.96 -73.86 -3.99
C SER A 615 36.24 -75.20 -4.11
N SER A 616 36.15 -75.71 -5.34
CA SER A 616 35.91 -77.14 -5.58
C SER A 616 36.96 -77.70 -6.54
N GLY A 617 38.09 -78.13 -5.97
CA GLY A 617 38.98 -79.09 -6.63
C GLY A 617 40.43 -78.63 -6.81
N SER A 618 41.29 -79.21 -5.97
CA SER A 618 42.66 -79.63 -6.31
C SER A 618 43.72 -78.55 -6.62
N GLY A 619 44.45 -78.17 -5.57
CA GLY A 619 45.92 -78.09 -5.51
C GLY A 619 46.68 -77.36 -6.61
N ARG A 620 47.42 -76.31 -6.21
CA ARG A 620 48.89 -76.27 -6.35
C ARG A 620 49.51 -75.09 -5.62
N THR A 621 50.69 -75.40 -5.09
CA THR A 621 51.65 -74.63 -4.31
C THR A 621 52.41 -73.57 -5.10
N GLY A 622 52.89 -72.54 -4.39
CA GLY A 622 53.95 -71.60 -4.78
C GLY A 622 53.56 -70.15 -4.43
N GLY A 623 54.17 -69.39 -3.51
CA GLY A 623 55.50 -69.46 -2.91
C GLY A 623 56.39 -68.36 -3.50
N SER A 624 56.45 -67.18 -2.87
CA SER A 624 57.71 -66.47 -2.54
C SER A 624 57.48 -65.10 -1.90
N THR A 625 58.16 -64.97 -0.74
CA THR A 625 58.68 -63.79 0.00
C THR A 625 57.74 -62.67 0.37
#